data_AF-A0A3C1QTG2-F1
#
_entry.id   AF-A0A3C1QTG2-F1
#
_cell.length_a   1.000
_cell.length_b   1.000
_cell.length_c   1.000
_cell.angle_alpha   90.00
_cell.angle_beta   90.00
_cell.angle_gamma   90.00
#
_symmetry.space_group_name_H-M   'P 1'
#
loop_
_entity.id
_entity.type
_entity.pdbx_description
1 polymer ?
#
loop_
_entity_poly.entity_id
_entity_poly.type
_entity_poly.pdbx_seq_one_letter_code
_entity_poly.pdbx_strand_id
1 'polypeptide(L)'
;MDAETIRANQAPLKRQYREAPESAWRTLRAEGVLAENPTVCEVASHLGTIPAGLHVNTGGDGSHACAGNMLLESLVACAGVTLGVVSTALGLPLTDVRVTAEGDVDFRGTMGVDRSVPVGFQAIRLKLAFTSGATEEQVAKLLELTERYCIIHQTLSKAVPCTIERVAG
;
A
#
# COMPACT_ATOMS: atom_id res chain seq x y z
N MET A 1 -7.60 -15.36 12.32
CA MET A 1 -8.30 -16.42 11.56
C MET A 1 -7.29 -17.51 11.26
N ASP A 2 -7.68 -18.78 11.35
CA ASP A 2 -6.82 -19.90 10.98
C ASP A 2 -6.89 -20.21 9.48
N ALA A 3 -6.06 -21.16 9.05
CA ALA A 3 -5.95 -21.55 7.64
C ALA A 3 -7.24 -22.19 7.10
N GLU A 4 -7.97 -22.92 7.94
CA GLU A 4 -9.23 -23.56 7.55
C GLU A 4 -10.30 -22.52 7.26
N THR A 5 -10.47 -21.56 8.17
CA THR A 5 -11.42 -20.45 8.03
C THR A 5 -11.12 -19.61 6.78
N ILE A 6 -9.85 -19.27 6.55
CA ILE A 6 -9.44 -18.51 5.35
C ILE A 6 -9.76 -19.31 4.08
N ARG A 7 -9.45 -20.61 4.05
CA ARG A 7 -9.76 -21.47 2.89
C ARG A 7 -11.27 -21.58 2.66
N ALA A 8 -12.06 -21.76 3.71
CA ALA A 8 -13.51 -21.85 3.64
C ALA A 8 -14.12 -20.57 3.06
N ASN A 9 -13.68 -19.39 3.52
CA ASN A 9 -14.15 -18.09 3.02
C ASN A 9 -13.73 -17.83 1.57
N GLN A 10 -12.52 -18.24 1.18
CA GLN A 10 -12.00 -18.00 -0.17
C GLN A 10 -12.50 -19.00 -1.21
N ALA A 11 -12.85 -20.23 -0.82
CA ALA A 11 -13.30 -21.27 -1.75
C ALA A 11 -14.50 -20.86 -2.64
N PRO A 12 -15.59 -20.26 -2.12
CA PRO A 12 -16.71 -19.82 -2.96
C PRO A 12 -16.29 -18.68 -3.89
N LEU A 13 -15.49 -17.71 -3.41
CA LEU A 13 -14.97 -16.61 -4.24
C LEU A 13 -14.07 -17.15 -5.37
N LYS A 14 -13.15 -18.06 -5.07
CA LYS A 14 -12.29 -18.70 -6.08
C LYS A 14 -13.06 -19.53 -7.09
N ARG A 15 -14.19 -20.12 -6.70
CA ARG A 15 -15.08 -20.82 -7.64
C ARG A 15 -15.78 -19.80 -8.54
N GLN A 16 -16.40 -18.78 -7.94
CA GLN A 16 -17.08 -17.71 -8.65
C GLN A 16 -16.15 -17.02 -9.66
N TYR A 17 -14.91 -16.69 -9.28
CA TYR A 17 -13.94 -16.05 -10.17
C TYR A 17 -13.42 -16.98 -11.28
N ARG A 18 -13.55 -18.30 -11.12
CA ARG A 18 -13.23 -19.26 -12.20
C ARG A 18 -14.40 -19.43 -13.18
N GLU A 19 -15.61 -19.43 -12.67
CA GLU A 19 -16.84 -19.60 -13.46
C GLU A 19 -17.26 -18.30 -14.16
N ALA A 20 -17.04 -17.15 -13.51
CA ALA A 20 -17.37 -15.80 -13.98
C ALA A 20 -16.21 -14.83 -13.65
N PRO A 21 -15.10 -14.83 -14.42
CA PRO A 21 -13.91 -14.03 -14.11
C PRO A 21 -14.15 -12.53 -13.96
N GLU A 22 -15.10 -11.96 -14.70
CA GLU A 22 -15.52 -10.55 -14.60
C GLU A 22 -16.07 -10.20 -13.23
N SER A 23 -16.62 -11.18 -12.49
CA SER A 23 -17.09 -10.98 -11.13
C SER A 23 -15.96 -10.69 -10.13
N ALA A 24 -14.70 -10.92 -10.49
CA ALA A 24 -13.53 -10.54 -9.71
C ALA A 24 -13.13 -9.07 -9.89
N TRP A 25 -13.63 -8.40 -10.93
CA TRP A 25 -13.25 -7.03 -11.26
C TRP A 25 -13.93 -6.03 -10.32
N ARG A 26 -13.14 -5.18 -9.64
CA ARG A 26 -13.65 -4.14 -8.73
C ARG A 26 -12.89 -2.84 -8.94
N THR A 27 -13.62 -1.73 -8.96
CA THR A 27 -13.04 -0.39 -8.91
C THR A 27 -13.01 0.06 -7.45
N LEU A 28 -11.80 0.26 -6.92
CA LEU A 28 -11.61 0.92 -5.63
C LEU A 28 -11.64 2.43 -5.83
N ARG A 29 -12.22 3.16 -4.86
CA ARG A 29 -12.39 4.61 -4.92
C ARG A 29 -11.99 5.26 -3.60
N ALA A 30 -11.43 6.46 -3.70
CA ALA A 30 -11.21 7.38 -2.60
C ALA A 30 -11.62 8.77 -3.08
N GLU A 31 -12.08 9.61 -2.16
CA GLU A 31 -12.51 10.97 -2.43
C GLU A 31 -11.92 11.91 -1.39
N GLY A 32 -11.56 13.10 -1.84
CA GLY A 32 -11.14 14.19 -0.96
C GLY A 32 -11.68 15.51 -1.46
N VAL A 33 -11.94 16.41 -0.53
CA VAL A 33 -12.45 17.76 -0.80
C VAL A 33 -11.42 18.76 -0.29
N LEU A 34 -11.12 19.78 -1.10
CA LEU A 34 -10.23 20.85 -0.64
C LEU A 34 -10.90 21.61 0.50
N ALA A 35 -10.19 21.78 1.62
CA ALA A 35 -10.68 22.58 2.73
C ALA A 35 -10.70 24.08 2.36
N GLU A 36 -11.27 24.92 3.24
CA GLU A 36 -11.16 26.39 3.10
C GLU A 36 -9.69 26.84 3.03
N ASN A 37 -8.80 26.14 3.76
CA ASN A 37 -7.37 26.27 3.58
C ASN A 37 -6.93 25.53 2.29
N PRO A 38 -6.40 26.23 1.27
CA PRO A 38 -6.08 25.63 -0.03
C PRO A 38 -4.86 24.69 0.01
N THR A 39 -4.19 24.56 1.16
CA THR A 39 -3.06 23.64 1.36
C THR A 39 -3.47 22.33 2.03
N VAL A 40 -4.76 22.15 2.31
CA VAL A 40 -5.30 20.97 3.01
C VAL A 40 -6.41 20.33 2.19
N CYS A 41 -6.31 19.02 2.00
CA CYS A 41 -7.34 18.18 1.40
C CYS A 41 -7.91 17.24 2.47
N GLU A 42 -9.22 17.29 2.66
CA GLU A 42 -9.96 16.43 3.57
C GLU A 42 -10.31 15.12 2.88
N VAL A 43 -9.60 14.05 3.19
CA VAL A 43 -9.78 12.73 2.58
C VAL A 43 -10.79 11.91 3.39
N ALA A 44 -11.86 11.46 2.75
CA ALA A 44 -12.83 10.58 3.38
C ALA A 44 -12.23 9.17 3.56
N SER A 45 -12.19 8.67 4.80
CA SER A 45 -11.74 7.31 5.11
C SER A 45 -12.78 6.55 5.93
N HIS A 46 -12.63 5.23 6.00
CA HIS A 46 -13.47 4.35 6.83
C HIS A 46 -13.41 4.64 8.34
N LEU A 47 -12.42 5.42 8.80
CA LEU A 47 -12.22 5.79 10.21
C LEU A 47 -12.54 7.27 10.47
N GLY A 48 -13.06 7.97 9.46
CA GLY A 48 -13.32 9.41 9.51
C GLY A 48 -12.49 10.19 8.50
N THR A 49 -12.57 11.51 8.58
CA THR A 49 -11.87 12.43 7.68
C THR A 49 -10.41 12.57 8.07
N ILE A 50 -9.50 12.43 7.10
CA ILE A 50 -8.06 12.62 7.27
C ILE A 50 -7.68 13.95 6.61
N PRO A 51 -7.29 14.99 7.38
CA PRO A 51 -6.76 16.20 6.79
C PRO A 51 -5.32 15.95 6.32
N ALA A 52 -5.11 15.96 5.01
CA ALA A 52 -3.81 15.79 4.38
C ALA A 52 -3.27 17.14 3.90
N GLY A 53 -2.01 17.44 4.22
CA GLY A 53 -1.39 18.73 3.93
C GLY A 53 0.00 18.62 3.33
N LEU A 54 0.66 19.77 3.20
CA LEU A 54 2.02 19.87 2.70
C LEU A 54 3.00 19.12 3.63
N HIS A 55 4.01 18.50 3.02
CA HIS A 55 5.13 17.95 3.77
C HIS A 55 6.00 19.09 4.34
N VAL A 56 6.73 18.85 5.43
CA VAL A 56 7.59 19.87 6.06
C VAL A 56 8.66 20.40 5.10
N ASN A 57 9.23 19.53 4.27
CA ASN A 57 10.20 19.90 3.22
C ASN A 57 9.58 20.68 2.05
N THR A 58 8.25 20.83 2.01
CA THR A 58 7.52 21.66 1.05
C THR A 58 6.80 22.83 1.72
N GLY A 59 7.17 23.18 2.96
CA GLY A 59 6.61 24.31 3.70
C GLY A 59 5.41 24.00 4.58
N GLY A 60 5.06 22.73 4.80
CA GLY A 60 4.11 22.33 5.83
C GLY A 60 4.67 22.47 7.24
N ASP A 61 3.79 22.55 8.24
CA ASP A 61 4.15 22.64 9.66
C ASP A 61 4.16 21.26 10.36
N GLY A 62 3.82 20.19 9.64
CA GLY A 62 3.74 18.82 10.16
C GLY A 62 2.48 18.52 10.98
N SER A 63 1.49 19.42 11.00
CA SER A 63 0.22 19.22 11.72
C SER A 63 -0.76 18.27 11.02
N HIS A 64 -0.64 18.12 9.70
CA HIS A 64 -1.53 17.31 8.86
C HIS A 64 -0.85 16.03 8.36
N ALA A 65 -1.66 15.06 7.93
CA ALA A 65 -1.17 13.84 7.33
C ALA A 65 -0.39 14.15 6.04
N CYS A 66 0.69 13.41 5.79
CA CYS A 66 1.47 13.50 4.56
C CYS A 66 1.04 12.39 3.61
N ALA A 67 0.58 12.74 2.40
CA ALA A 67 0.16 11.76 1.39
C ALA A 67 1.30 10.77 1.00
N GLY A 68 2.55 11.22 1.01
CA GLY A 68 3.72 10.34 0.81
C GLY A 68 3.84 9.27 1.89
N ASN A 69 3.62 9.62 3.16
CA ASN A 69 3.62 8.66 4.26
C ASN A 69 2.41 7.73 4.18
N MET A 70 1.23 8.26 3.85
CA MET A 70 0.01 7.47 3.67
C MET A 70 0.17 6.40 2.57
N LEU A 71 0.92 6.68 1.51
CA LEU A 71 1.28 5.69 0.49
C LEU A 71 2.15 4.56 1.08
N LEU A 72 3.16 4.90 1.89
CA LEU A 72 4.01 3.92 2.57
C LEU A 72 3.24 3.11 3.63
N GLU A 73 2.33 3.75 4.37
CA GLU A 73 1.42 3.10 5.32
C GLU A 73 0.52 2.09 4.60
N SER A 74 0.01 2.46 3.42
CA SER A 74 -0.78 1.56 2.58
C SER A 74 0.03 0.33 2.12
N LEU A 75 1.32 0.52 1.79
CA LEU A 75 2.23 -0.58 1.46
C LEU A 75 2.49 -1.48 2.69
N VAL A 76 2.76 -0.90 3.85
CA VAL A 76 2.96 -1.63 5.12
C VAL A 76 1.73 -2.48 5.45
N ALA A 77 0.53 -1.88 5.37
CA ALA A 77 -0.72 -2.56 5.65
C ALA A 77 -0.96 -3.73 4.68
N CYS A 78 -0.83 -3.50 3.38
CA CYS A 78 -1.07 -4.52 2.36
C CYS A 78 -0.07 -5.68 2.48
N ALA A 79 1.23 -5.37 2.63
CA ALA A 79 2.26 -6.38 2.76
C ALA A 79 2.14 -7.18 4.07
N GLY A 80 1.84 -6.53 5.20
CA GLY A 80 1.66 -7.20 6.48
C GLY A 80 0.49 -8.18 6.49
N VAL A 81 -0.66 -7.78 5.94
CA VAL A 81 -1.82 -8.68 5.80
C VAL A 81 -1.48 -9.83 4.85
N THR A 82 -0.81 -9.55 3.73
CA THR A 82 -0.40 -10.58 2.76
C THR A 82 0.54 -11.61 3.41
N LEU A 83 1.56 -11.13 4.13
CA LEU A 83 2.51 -11.99 4.86
C LEU A 83 1.78 -12.93 5.82
N GLY A 84 0.85 -12.40 6.63
CA GLY A 84 0.07 -13.21 7.58
C GLY A 84 -0.84 -14.24 6.92
N VAL A 85 -1.48 -13.89 5.80
CA VAL A 85 -2.33 -14.84 5.04
C VAL A 85 -1.49 -15.94 4.39
N VAL A 86 -0.36 -15.59 3.78
CA VAL A 86 0.54 -16.55 3.14
C VAL A 86 1.17 -17.47 4.20
N SER A 87 1.68 -16.93 5.31
CA SER A 87 2.28 -17.73 6.38
C SER A 87 1.28 -18.72 6.96
N THR A 88 0.04 -18.29 7.18
CA THR A 88 -1.05 -19.14 7.63
C THR A 88 -1.37 -20.24 6.61
N ALA A 89 -1.40 -19.92 5.32
CA ALA A 89 -1.67 -20.90 4.27
C ALA A 89 -0.55 -21.95 4.12
N LEU A 90 0.71 -21.55 4.37
CA LEU A 90 1.88 -22.44 4.36
C LEU A 90 2.06 -23.22 5.67
N GLY A 91 1.28 -22.92 6.72
CA GLY A 91 1.45 -23.53 8.04
C GLY A 91 2.73 -23.08 8.75
N LEU A 92 3.21 -21.86 8.45
CA LEU A 92 4.42 -21.28 9.03
C LEU A 92 4.03 -20.25 10.09
N PRO A 93 3.98 -20.61 11.38
CA PRO A 93 3.69 -19.65 12.43
C PRO A 93 4.81 -18.60 12.51
N LEU A 94 4.40 -17.34 12.61
CA LEU A 94 5.30 -16.21 12.81
C LEU A 94 4.95 -15.54 14.14
N THR A 95 5.95 -15.07 14.88
CA THR A 95 5.78 -14.20 16.05
C THR A 95 6.58 -12.92 15.87
N ASP A 96 6.27 -11.90 16.68
CA ASP A 96 7.00 -10.62 16.71
C ASP A 96 7.11 -9.93 15.33
N VAL A 97 6.05 -10.05 14.53
CA VAL A 97 6.03 -9.55 13.15
C VAL A 97 6.01 -8.02 13.14
N ARG A 98 6.99 -7.42 12.46
CA ARG A 98 7.08 -5.99 12.20
C ARG A 98 7.32 -5.75 10.72
N VAL A 99 6.52 -4.84 10.15
CA VAL A 99 6.62 -4.42 8.76
C VAL A 99 6.95 -2.93 8.74
N THR A 100 8.01 -2.56 8.03
CA THR A 100 8.38 -1.15 7.86
C THR A 100 8.64 -0.83 6.40
N ALA A 101 8.21 0.34 5.96
CA ALA A 101 8.52 0.87 4.64
C ALA A 101 9.21 2.23 4.79
N GLU A 102 10.24 2.46 3.99
CA GLU A 102 10.94 3.73 3.86
C GLU A 102 11.09 4.05 2.37
N GLY A 103 11.12 5.33 2.01
CA GLY A 103 11.29 5.74 0.62
C GLY A 103 12.02 7.06 0.49
N ASP A 104 12.76 7.20 -0.62
CA ASP A 104 13.58 8.37 -0.90
C ASP A 104 12.86 9.30 -1.87
N VAL A 105 12.78 10.58 -1.50
CA VAL A 105 12.18 11.64 -2.31
C VAL A 105 13.15 12.81 -2.36
N ASP A 106 13.39 13.32 -3.56
CA ASP A 106 14.12 14.58 -3.74
C ASP A 106 13.14 15.72 -3.96
N PHE A 107 12.97 16.56 -2.94
CA PHE A 107 12.01 17.65 -2.95
C PHE A 107 12.36 18.76 -3.94
N ARG A 108 13.58 18.80 -4.50
CA ARG A 108 13.95 19.80 -5.52
C ARG A 108 13.06 19.71 -6.76
N GLY A 109 12.66 18.48 -7.14
CA GLY A 109 11.76 18.25 -8.26
C GLY A 109 10.38 18.84 -8.00
N THR A 110 9.73 18.46 -6.89
CA THR A 110 8.36 18.94 -6.58
C THR A 110 8.31 20.43 -6.28
N MET A 111 9.40 21.02 -5.77
CA MET A 111 9.52 22.45 -5.48
C MET A 111 9.94 23.26 -6.71
N GLY A 112 10.16 22.62 -7.86
CA GLY A 112 10.56 23.30 -9.11
C GLY A 112 11.96 23.92 -9.10
N VAL A 113 12.79 23.57 -8.12
CA VAL A 113 14.17 24.06 -7.97
C VAL A 113 15.08 23.47 -9.05
N ASP A 114 14.89 22.19 -9.37
CA ASP A 114 15.66 21.49 -10.39
C ASP A 114 14.72 20.59 -11.22
N ARG A 115 14.53 20.95 -12.50
CA ARG A 115 13.65 20.22 -13.42
C ARG A 115 14.24 18.88 -13.89
N SER A 116 15.53 18.64 -13.66
CA SER A 116 16.17 17.36 -13.98
C SER A 116 15.93 16.28 -12.92
N VAL A 117 15.49 16.70 -11.72
CA VAL A 117 15.16 15.79 -10.62
C VAL A 117 13.75 15.22 -10.83
N PRO A 118 13.59 13.88 -10.90
CA PRO A 118 12.27 13.26 -11.01
C PRO A 118 11.39 13.57 -9.79
N VAL A 119 10.12 13.87 -10.04
CA VAL A 119 9.10 14.00 -8.98
C VAL A 119 8.59 12.62 -8.60
N GLY A 120 8.60 12.32 -7.30
CA GLY A 120 8.09 11.07 -6.73
C GLY A 120 9.14 10.32 -5.91
N PHE A 121 8.77 9.13 -5.45
CA PHE A 121 9.70 8.22 -4.80
C PHE A 121 10.69 7.65 -5.81
N GLN A 122 11.99 7.75 -5.51
CA GLN A 122 13.06 7.19 -6.34
C GLN A 122 13.40 5.76 -5.96
N ALA A 123 13.22 5.42 -4.69
CA ALA A 123 13.32 4.06 -4.17
C ALA A 123 12.39 3.90 -2.99
N ILE A 124 11.80 2.72 -2.85
CA ILE A 124 11.02 2.30 -1.69
C ILE A 124 11.60 0.96 -1.22
N ARG A 125 11.79 0.79 0.08
CA ARG A 125 12.32 -0.42 0.70
C ARG A 125 11.37 -0.90 1.78
N LEU A 126 10.90 -2.14 1.62
CA LEU A 126 10.04 -2.81 2.59
C LEU A 126 10.90 -3.80 3.40
N LYS A 127 10.80 -3.77 4.72
CA LYS A 127 11.48 -4.70 5.64
C LYS A 127 10.43 -5.48 6.42
N LEU A 128 10.57 -6.80 6.42
CA LEU A 128 9.73 -7.74 7.16
C LEU A 128 10.61 -8.41 8.22
N ALA A 129 10.41 -8.06 9.48
CA ALA A 129 11.10 -8.67 10.61
C ALA A 129 10.11 -9.56 11.38
N PHE A 130 10.50 -10.79 11.69
CA PHE A 130 9.67 -11.73 12.43
C PHE A 130 10.54 -12.87 13.00
N THR A 131 10.02 -13.56 14.00
CA THR A 131 10.57 -14.80 14.53
C THR A 131 9.81 -15.98 13.94
N SER A 132 10.51 -17.03 13.52
CA SER A 132 9.90 -18.27 13.02
C SER A 132 10.81 -19.48 13.25
N GLY A 133 10.22 -20.68 13.32
CA GLY A 133 10.94 -21.97 13.29
C GLY A 133 11.09 -22.56 11.88
N ALA A 134 10.74 -21.79 10.84
CA ALA A 134 10.83 -22.20 9.44
C ALA A 134 12.29 -22.30 8.96
N THR A 135 12.56 -23.15 7.96
CA THR A 135 13.87 -23.17 7.28
C THR A 135 14.05 -21.95 6.39
N GLU A 136 15.29 -21.63 6.00
CA GLU A 136 15.58 -20.53 5.08
C GLU A 136 14.84 -20.67 3.74
N GLU A 137 14.67 -21.89 3.22
CA GLU A 137 13.91 -22.12 1.99
C GLU A 137 12.41 -21.82 2.17
N GLN A 138 11.85 -22.15 3.34
CA GLN A 138 10.46 -21.83 3.67
C GLN A 138 10.27 -20.32 3.85
N VAL A 139 11.22 -19.63 4.49
CA VAL A 139 11.24 -18.17 4.62
C VAL A 139 11.35 -17.51 3.25
N ALA A 140 12.27 -17.96 2.39
CA ALA A 140 12.41 -17.46 1.03
C ALA A 140 11.11 -17.62 0.24
N LYS A 141 10.43 -18.78 0.37
CA LYS A 141 9.14 -19.00 -0.28
C LYS A 141 8.04 -18.09 0.25
N LEU A 142 7.99 -17.87 1.57
CA LEU A 142 7.07 -16.96 2.21
C LEU A 142 7.24 -15.52 1.68
N LEU A 143 8.49 -15.05 1.58
CA LEU A 143 8.80 -13.72 1.05
C LEU A 143 8.41 -13.60 -0.43
N GLU A 144 8.77 -14.59 -1.27
CA GLU A 144 8.41 -14.64 -2.69
C GLU A 144 6.89 -14.52 -2.90
N LEU A 145 6.10 -15.28 -2.13
CA LEU A 145 4.65 -15.25 -2.23
C LEU A 145 4.04 -13.97 -1.65
N THR A 146 4.64 -13.40 -0.62
CA THR A 146 4.22 -12.12 -0.05
C THR A 146 4.41 -10.99 -1.08
N GLU A 147 5.57 -10.95 -1.73
CA GLU A 147 5.86 -10.00 -2.79
C GLU A 147 4.90 -10.17 -3.98
N ARG A 148 4.67 -11.41 -4.39
CA ARG A 148 3.81 -11.76 -5.53
C ARG A 148 2.35 -11.35 -5.33
N TYR A 149 1.81 -11.52 -4.12
CA TYR A 149 0.39 -11.32 -3.85
C TYR A 149 0.05 -9.96 -3.21
N CYS A 150 1.05 -9.18 -2.79
CA CYS A 150 0.83 -7.83 -2.28
C CYS A 150 0.48 -6.86 -3.42
N ILE A 151 -0.80 -6.46 -3.50
CA ILE A 151 -1.31 -5.57 -4.56
C ILE A 151 -0.53 -4.25 -4.61
N ILE A 152 -0.30 -3.61 -3.46
CA ILE A 152 0.39 -2.31 -3.41
C ILE A 152 1.85 -2.42 -3.84
N HIS A 153 2.57 -3.47 -3.42
CA HIS A 153 3.93 -3.72 -3.91
C HIS A 153 3.96 -3.91 -5.43
N GLN A 154 3.04 -4.72 -5.97
CA GLN A 154 2.94 -4.96 -7.40
C GLN A 154 2.57 -3.68 -8.19
N THR A 155 1.75 -2.80 -7.62
CA THR A 155 1.42 -1.49 -8.20
C THR A 155 2.65 -0.56 -8.22
N LEU A 156 3.42 -0.50 -7.13
CA LEU A 156 4.57 0.41 -7.01
C LEU A 156 5.80 -0.06 -7.81
N SER A 157 5.98 -1.38 -7.96
CA SER A 157 7.08 -1.97 -8.72
C SER A 157 6.84 -1.99 -10.23
N LYS A 158 5.67 -1.54 -10.70
CA LYS A 158 5.26 -1.55 -12.11
C LYS A 158 4.80 -0.17 -12.54
N ALA A 159 4.91 0.12 -13.83
CA ALA A 159 4.31 1.32 -14.41
C ALA A 159 2.79 1.10 -14.58
N VAL A 160 2.00 1.54 -13.61
CA VAL A 160 0.53 1.59 -13.75
C VAL A 160 0.14 2.90 -14.44
N PRO A 161 -0.64 2.86 -15.53
CA PRO A 161 -1.14 4.09 -16.17
C PRO A 161 -1.89 4.95 -15.16
N CYS A 162 -1.47 6.21 -15.02
CA CYS A 162 -2.07 7.19 -14.13
C CYS A 162 -2.28 8.48 -14.91
N THR A 163 -3.52 8.96 -14.96
CA THR A 163 -3.93 10.12 -15.75
C THR A 163 -4.66 11.12 -14.87
N ILE A 164 -4.49 12.41 -15.18
CA ILE A 164 -5.24 13.50 -14.57
C ILE A 164 -6.17 14.07 -15.62
N GLU A 165 -7.46 14.17 -15.31
CA GLU A 165 -8.47 14.75 -16.18
C GLU A 165 -9.27 15.84 -15.46
N ARG A 166 -9.70 16.86 -16.21
CA ARG A 166 -10.66 17.86 -15.73
C ARG A 166 -12.06 17.44 -16.17
N VAL A 167 -12.97 17.24 -15.23
CA VAL A 167 -14.40 17.08 -15.49
C VAL A 167 -15.04 18.47 -15.47
N ALA A 168 -15.69 18.88 -16.56
CA ALA A 168 -16.51 20.09 -16.58
C ALA A 168 -17.86 19.79 -15.92
N GLY A 169 -18.33 20.70 -15.06
CA GLY A 169 -19.67 20.64 -14.46
C GLY A 169 -20.77 21.08 -15.41
#